data_AF-A0A6I3GZY8-F1
#
_entry.id   AF-A0A6I3GZY8-F1
#
_cell.length_a   1.000
_cell.length_b   1.000
_cell.length_c   1.000
_cell.angle_alpha   90.00
_cell.angle_beta   90.00
_cell.angle_gamma   90.00
#
_symmetry.space_group_name_H-M   'P 1'
#
loop_
_entity.id
_entity.type
_entity.pdbx_description
1 polymer ?
#
loop_
_entity_poly.entity_id
_entity_poly.type
_entity_poly.pdbx_seq_one_letter_code
_entity_poly.pdbx_strand_id
1 'polypeptide(L)'
;EKTLVIEIKHGMYFMKNGINMATILASKLESSDWKKRGISIVIETFDEQMLEHLKDACGPDKKYVFLTEVDRLPQGSTRMSRDYLESLAARFDGISVDLALALDLDSSGNHTIDNGLIDEAKAAGLMIYGWTLRAEDATASVDEYFGKVAESGLEGIFVDQPDLLRQIVDGLA
;
A
#
# COMPACT_ATOMS: atom_id res chain seq x y z
N GLU A 1 6.52 -1.92 16.64
CA GLU A 1 5.05 -1.87 16.79
C GLU A 1 4.42 -2.99 15.95
N LYS A 2 3.22 -3.48 16.26
CA LYS A 2 2.54 -4.52 15.45
C LYS A 2 1.44 -3.87 14.63
N THR A 3 1.41 -4.13 13.33
CA THR A 3 0.37 -3.61 12.43
C THR A 3 -0.31 -4.77 11.70
N LEU A 4 -1.64 -4.73 11.62
CA LEU A 4 -2.43 -5.62 10.76
C LEU A 4 -2.97 -4.79 9.60
N VAL A 5 -2.64 -5.21 8.37
CA VAL A 5 -3.19 -4.63 7.15
C VAL A 5 -4.32 -5.53 6.63
N ILE A 6 -5.46 -4.92 6.30
CA ILE A 6 -6.68 -5.62 5.89
C ILE A 6 -7.12 -5.06 4.55
N GLU A 7 -7.07 -5.90 3.51
CA GLU A 7 -7.61 -5.53 2.21
C GLU A 7 -9.09 -5.93 2.08
N ILE A 8 -9.93 -4.99 1.64
CA ILE A 8 -11.31 -5.28 1.20
C ILE A 8 -11.34 -5.45 -0.32
N LYS A 9 -11.56 -6.69 -0.76
CA LYS A 9 -11.76 -7.03 -2.17
C LYS A 9 -13.18 -6.70 -2.63
N HIS A 10 -13.29 -6.03 -3.77
CA HIS A 10 -14.56 -5.80 -4.49
C HIS A 10 -15.70 -5.22 -3.63
N GLY A 11 -15.40 -4.29 -2.72
CA GLY A 11 -16.36 -3.84 -1.72
C GLY A 11 -17.64 -3.24 -2.30
N MET A 12 -17.56 -2.39 -3.32
CA MET A 12 -18.76 -1.82 -3.95
C MET A 12 -19.60 -2.86 -4.71
N TYR A 13 -18.98 -3.90 -5.27
CA TYR A 13 -19.70 -5.03 -5.84
C TYR A 13 -20.53 -5.73 -4.77
N PHE A 14 -19.93 -6.07 -3.62
CA PHE A 14 -20.66 -6.71 -2.53
C PHE A 14 -21.75 -5.81 -1.96
N MET A 15 -21.49 -4.50 -1.82
CA MET A 15 -22.48 -3.53 -1.35
C MET A 15 -23.71 -3.48 -2.27
N LYS A 16 -23.50 -3.45 -3.60
CA LYS A 16 -24.59 -3.52 -4.59
C LYS A 16 -25.39 -4.82 -4.49
N ASN A 17 -24.78 -5.90 -4.05
CA ASN A 17 -25.42 -7.20 -3.82
C ASN A 17 -25.95 -7.37 -2.38
N GLY A 18 -26.07 -6.28 -1.61
CA GLY A 18 -26.67 -6.28 -0.27
C GLY A 18 -25.74 -6.73 0.85
N ILE A 19 -24.43 -6.89 0.58
CA ILE A 19 -23.42 -7.27 1.56
C ILE A 19 -22.57 -6.05 1.90
N ASN A 20 -22.83 -5.46 3.08
CA ASN A 20 -22.05 -4.30 3.54
C ASN A 20 -20.76 -4.74 4.23
N MET A 21 -19.68 -4.86 3.45
CA MET A 21 -18.36 -5.26 3.94
C MET A 21 -17.80 -4.31 5.00
N ALA A 22 -18.08 -3.01 4.91
CA ALA A 22 -17.63 -2.03 5.90
C ALA A 22 -18.29 -2.26 7.27
N THR A 23 -19.60 -2.48 7.31
CA THR A 23 -20.31 -2.80 8.57
C THR A 23 -19.83 -4.13 9.16
N ILE A 24 -19.59 -5.14 8.33
CA ILE A 24 -19.08 -6.44 8.77
C ILE A 24 -17.69 -6.26 9.39
N LEU A 25 -16.78 -5.55 8.72
CA LEU A 25 -15.44 -5.31 9.23
C LEU A 25 -15.48 -4.51 10.54
N ALA A 26 -16.25 -3.43 10.60
CA ALA A 26 -16.40 -2.60 11.80
C ALA A 26 -16.82 -3.44 13.01
N SER A 27 -17.84 -4.30 12.85
CA SER A 27 -18.30 -5.21 13.91
C SER A 27 -17.23 -6.22 14.34
N LYS A 28 -16.42 -6.73 13.41
CA LYS A 28 -15.31 -7.65 13.73
C LYS A 28 -14.17 -6.95 14.47
N LEU A 29 -13.83 -5.72 14.07
CA LEU A 29 -12.83 -4.92 14.78
C LEU A 29 -13.30 -4.56 16.19
N GLU A 30 -14.57 -4.15 16.35
CA GLU A 30 -15.16 -3.81 17.66
C GLU A 30 -15.20 -5.00 18.63
N SER A 31 -15.56 -6.18 18.13
CA SER A 31 -15.60 -7.41 18.94
C SER A 31 -14.22 -8.01 19.24
N SER A 32 -13.15 -7.45 18.67
CA SER A 32 -11.78 -7.89 18.92
C SER A 32 -11.06 -6.98 19.93
N ASP A 33 -10.02 -7.51 20.54
CA ASP A 33 -9.18 -6.82 21.54
C ASP A 33 -7.90 -6.19 20.94
N TRP A 34 -7.89 -5.92 19.63
CA TRP A 34 -6.72 -5.45 18.87
C TRP A 34 -6.00 -4.27 19.55
N LYS A 35 -6.77 -3.28 20.05
CA LYS A 35 -6.25 -2.10 20.74
C LYS A 35 -5.58 -2.47 22.07
N LYS A 36 -6.15 -3.41 22.84
CA LYS A 36 -5.55 -3.92 24.09
C LYS A 36 -4.27 -4.71 23.83
N ARG A 37 -4.17 -5.35 22.66
CA ARG A 37 -2.97 -6.07 22.19
C ARG A 37 -1.91 -5.14 21.60
N GLY A 38 -2.16 -3.83 21.54
CA GLY A 38 -1.22 -2.86 20.96
C GLY A 38 -0.97 -3.08 19.48
N ILE A 39 -2.00 -3.54 18.75
CA ILE A 39 -1.96 -3.68 17.29
C ILE A 39 -2.50 -2.37 16.68
N SER A 40 -1.88 -1.88 15.62
CA SER A 40 -2.39 -0.80 14.77
C SER A 40 -3.08 -1.39 13.54
N ILE A 41 -4.12 -0.75 13.02
CA ILE A 41 -4.90 -1.27 11.87
C ILE A 41 -4.74 -0.34 10.67
N VAL A 42 -4.39 -0.93 9.54
CA VAL A 42 -4.46 -0.31 8.21
C VAL A 42 -5.53 -1.05 7.41
N ILE A 43 -6.43 -0.32 6.77
CA ILE A 43 -7.45 -0.88 5.88
C ILE A 43 -7.19 -0.33 4.49
N GLU A 44 -7.15 -1.21 3.50
CA GLU A 44 -6.87 -0.85 2.13
C GLU A 44 -7.85 -1.47 1.13
N THR A 45 -8.03 -0.80 0.00
CA THR A 45 -8.85 -1.30 -1.12
C THR A 45 -8.55 -0.50 -2.39
N PHE A 46 -8.83 -1.10 -3.54
CA PHE A 46 -8.72 -0.48 -4.87
C PHE A 46 -9.90 0.41 -5.25
N ASP A 47 -10.85 0.63 -4.33
CA ASP A 47 -12.09 1.35 -4.58
C ASP A 47 -12.19 2.55 -3.62
N GLU A 48 -11.98 3.76 -4.13
CA GLU A 48 -12.00 5.00 -3.34
C GLU A 48 -13.33 5.18 -2.60
N GLN A 49 -14.44 4.89 -3.26
CA GLN A 49 -15.77 5.02 -2.66
C GLN A 49 -15.97 3.98 -1.55
N MET A 50 -15.48 2.76 -1.72
CA MET A 50 -15.48 1.78 -0.63
C MET A 50 -14.59 2.24 0.54
N LEU A 51 -13.44 2.84 0.26
CA LEU A 51 -12.52 3.32 1.30
C LEU A 51 -13.15 4.45 2.14
N GLU A 52 -13.92 5.34 1.51
CA GLU A 52 -14.75 6.34 2.20
C GLU A 52 -15.78 5.68 3.12
N HIS A 53 -16.54 4.69 2.63
CA HIS A 53 -17.50 3.94 3.47
C HIS A 53 -16.83 3.18 4.63
N LEU A 54 -15.62 2.64 4.41
CA LEU A 54 -14.83 1.97 5.45
C LEU A 54 -14.42 2.97 6.54
N LYS A 55 -14.03 4.19 6.15
CA LYS A 55 -13.68 5.27 7.08
C LYS A 55 -14.85 5.67 7.96
N ASP A 56 -16.02 5.84 7.36
CA ASP A 56 -17.25 6.17 8.09
C ASP A 56 -17.66 5.06 9.07
N ALA A 57 -17.57 3.79 8.65
CA ALA A 57 -18.01 2.66 9.47
C ALA A 57 -17.00 2.25 10.56
N CYS A 58 -15.70 2.27 10.25
CA CYS A 58 -14.65 1.76 11.15
C CYS A 58 -14.07 2.84 12.08
N GLY A 59 -14.23 4.12 11.75
CA GLY A 59 -13.85 5.26 12.59
C GLY A 59 -12.34 5.61 12.57
N PRO A 60 -11.94 6.67 13.28
CA PRO A 60 -10.65 7.35 13.06
C PRO A 60 -9.42 6.65 13.65
N ASP A 61 -9.59 5.62 14.49
CA ASP A 61 -8.48 4.90 15.14
C ASP A 61 -7.69 3.96 14.18
N LYS A 62 -7.88 4.08 12.88
CA LYS A 62 -7.29 3.24 11.83
C LYS A 62 -6.72 4.12 10.72
N LYS A 63 -5.87 3.54 9.90
CA LYS A 63 -5.36 4.16 8.68
C LYS A 63 -6.09 3.62 7.47
N TYR A 64 -6.41 4.49 6.52
CA TYR A 64 -7.13 4.18 5.30
C TYR A 64 -6.21 4.42 4.11
N VAL A 65 -5.86 3.37 3.39
CA VAL A 65 -4.83 3.39 2.34
C VAL A 65 -5.45 2.97 1.00
N PHE A 66 -5.27 3.79 -0.03
CA PHE A 66 -5.80 3.48 -1.36
C PHE A 66 -4.82 2.59 -2.14
N LEU A 67 -5.28 1.41 -2.56
CA LEU A 67 -4.50 0.51 -3.43
C LEU A 67 -4.63 0.95 -4.88
N THR A 68 -3.52 0.99 -5.60
CA THR A 68 -3.55 1.29 -7.04
C THR A 68 -2.43 0.61 -7.81
N GLU A 69 -2.64 0.50 -9.11
CA GLU A 69 -1.77 -0.13 -10.10
C GLU A 69 -1.91 0.64 -11.42
N VAL A 70 -0.99 0.40 -12.37
CA VAL A 70 -0.96 1.12 -13.66
C VAL A 70 -2.33 1.07 -14.37
N ASP A 71 -2.98 -0.10 -14.40
CA ASP A 71 -4.27 -0.31 -15.08
C ASP A 71 -5.46 0.42 -14.43
N ARG A 72 -5.27 0.96 -13.23
CA ARG A 72 -6.30 1.71 -12.49
C ARG A 72 -6.07 3.22 -12.50
N LEU A 73 -4.98 3.67 -13.09
CA LEU A 73 -4.77 5.10 -13.28
C LEU A 73 -5.78 5.68 -14.28
N PRO A 74 -6.08 6.99 -14.20
CA PRO A 74 -6.90 7.66 -15.18
C PRO A 74 -6.42 7.38 -16.61
N GLN A 75 -7.34 7.13 -17.53
CA GLN A 75 -7.03 6.68 -18.88
C GLN A 75 -5.95 7.56 -19.55
N GLY A 76 -4.90 6.92 -20.06
CA GLY A 76 -3.76 7.59 -20.70
C GLY A 76 -2.66 8.04 -19.73
N SER A 77 -2.82 7.80 -18.42
CA SER A 77 -1.80 8.08 -17.41
C SER A 77 -0.94 6.84 -17.18
N THR A 78 0.38 7.02 -17.15
CA THR A 78 1.35 5.98 -16.75
C THR A 78 1.92 6.23 -15.36
N ARG A 79 1.54 7.34 -14.71
CA ARG A 79 1.97 7.75 -13.37
C ARG A 79 0.84 8.48 -12.65
N MET A 80 0.91 8.52 -11.32
CA MET A 80 0.03 9.36 -10.51
C MET A 80 0.49 10.81 -10.64
N SER A 81 -0.43 11.73 -10.96
CA SER A 81 -0.11 13.16 -10.97
C SER A 81 -0.10 13.72 -9.55
N ARG A 82 0.62 14.81 -9.35
CA ARG A 82 0.60 15.59 -8.10
C ARG A 82 -0.82 15.96 -7.66
N ASP A 83 -1.63 16.51 -8.55
CA ASP A 83 -3.02 16.89 -8.25
C ASP A 83 -3.85 15.68 -7.79
N TYR A 84 -3.60 14.50 -8.36
CA TYR A 84 -4.28 13.28 -7.94
C TYR A 84 -3.82 12.83 -6.55
N LEU A 85 -2.51 12.85 -6.27
CA LEU A 85 -1.94 12.57 -4.95
C LEU A 85 -2.52 13.52 -3.89
N GLU A 86 -2.58 14.83 -4.17
CA GLU A 86 -3.18 15.81 -3.26
C GLU A 86 -4.67 15.54 -3.02
N SER A 87 -5.42 15.13 -4.05
CA SER A 87 -6.83 14.74 -3.92
C SER A 87 -7.05 13.49 -3.06
N LEU A 88 -6.09 12.55 -3.07
CA LEU A 88 -6.10 11.36 -2.23
C LEU A 88 -5.72 11.72 -0.79
N ALA A 89 -4.71 12.57 -0.59
CA ALA A 89 -4.28 13.05 0.72
C ALA A 89 -5.39 13.79 1.49
N ALA A 90 -6.28 14.46 0.76
CA ALA A 90 -7.45 15.11 1.36
C ALA A 90 -8.48 14.11 1.96
N ARG A 91 -8.43 12.83 1.56
CA ARG A 91 -9.46 11.82 1.87
C ARG A 91 -8.93 10.64 2.67
N PHE A 92 -7.70 10.22 2.39
CA PHE A 92 -7.08 8.98 2.87
C PHE A 92 -5.74 9.26 3.54
N ASP A 93 -5.25 8.30 4.30
CA ASP A 93 -3.98 8.42 5.04
C ASP A 93 -2.76 8.02 4.19
N GLY A 94 -2.96 7.28 3.11
CA GLY A 94 -1.86 6.78 2.30
C GLY A 94 -2.28 6.12 1.00
N ILE A 95 -1.28 5.67 0.26
CA ILE A 95 -1.41 4.86 -0.95
C ILE A 95 -0.55 3.61 -0.84
N SER A 96 -0.98 2.54 -1.50
CA SER A 96 -0.27 1.28 -1.61
C SER A 96 -0.18 0.93 -3.09
N VAL A 97 1.01 1.03 -3.67
CA VAL A 97 1.22 1.02 -5.12
C VAL A 97 1.86 -0.27 -5.61
N ASP A 98 1.45 -0.74 -6.78
CA ASP A 98 2.21 -1.74 -7.50
C ASP A 98 3.66 -1.22 -7.71
N LEU A 99 4.66 -2.02 -7.38
CA LEU A 99 6.06 -1.69 -7.60
C LEU A 99 6.36 -1.36 -9.06
N ALA A 100 5.59 -1.86 -10.03
CA ALA A 100 5.69 -1.43 -11.43
C ALA A 100 5.44 0.07 -11.65
N LEU A 101 4.84 0.79 -10.69
CA LEU A 101 4.70 2.25 -10.71
C LEU A 101 5.93 2.99 -10.20
N ALA A 102 6.83 2.31 -9.49
CA ALA A 102 8.01 2.88 -8.86
C ALA A 102 9.33 2.25 -9.33
N LEU A 103 9.29 1.11 -10.03
CA LEU A 103 10.44 0.40 -10.56
C LEU A 103 10.60 0.64 -12.06
N ASP A 104 11.86 0.79 -12.48
CA ASP A 104 12.28 0.76 -13.88
C ASP A 104 13.53 -0.12 -14.03
N LEU A 105 13.90 -0.49 -15.26
CA LEU A 105 15.12 -1.24 -15.54
C LEU A 105 16.19 -0.32 -16.14
N ASP A 106 17.41 -0.39 -15.60
CA ASP A 106 18.55 0.28 -16.22
C ASP A 106 18.97 -0.39 -17.54
N SER A 107 19.90 0.25 -18.25
CA SER A 107 20.44 -0.30 -19.52
C SER A 107 21.13 -1.67 -19.40
N SER A 108 21.44 -2.11 -18.19
CA SER A 108 22.01 -3.42 -17.89
C SER A 108 20.95 -4.45 -17.45
N GLY A 109 19.67 -4.05 -17.39
CA GLY A 109 18.55 -4.89 -16.97
C GLY A 109 18.41 -5.04 -15.46
N ASN A 110 19.05 -4.17 -14.66
CA ASN A 110 18.86 -4.17 -13.21
C ASN A 110 17.71 -3.26 -12.81
N HIS A 111 16.95 -3.67 -11.79
CA HIS A 111 15.94 -2.82 -11.18
C HIS A 111 16.55 -1.53 -10.64
N THR A 112 15.86 -0.42 -10.88
CA THR A 112 16.07 0.91 -10.32
C THR A 112 14.75 1.41 -9.75
N ILE A 113 14.81 2.34 -8.80
CA ILE A 113 13.62 2.90 -8.18
C ILE A 113 13.51 4.37 -8.55
N ASP A 114 12.40 4.75 -9.18
CA ASP A 114 12.04 6.14 -9.33
C ASP A 114 11.40 6.64 -8.02
N ASN A 115 12.22 7.30 -7.21
CA ASN A 115 11.77 7.91 -5.96
C ASN A 115 10.83 9.10 -6.21
N GLY A 116 10.62 9.57 -7.45
CA GLY A 116 9.73 10.69 -7.76
C GLY A 116 8.32 10.49 -7.21
N LEU A 117 7.72 9.31 -7.43
CA LEU A 117 6.39 9.00 -6.88
C LEU A 117 6.40 8.96 -5.34
N ILE A 118 7.45 8.38 -4.75
CA ILE A 118 7.61 8.26 -3.30
C ILE A 118 7.73 9.65 -2.65
N ASP A 119 8.57 10.51 -3.21
CA ASP A 119 8.80 11.86 -2.74
C ASP A 119 7.56 12.74 -2.92
N GLU A 120 6.84 12.62 -4.04
CA GLU A 120 5.60 13.36 -4.26
C GLU A 120 4.47 12.91 -3.33
N ALA A 121 4.32 11.60 -3.09
CA ALA A 121 3.34 11.09 -2.14
C ALA A 121 3.62 11.61 -0.71
N LYS A 122 4.88 11.55 -0.27
CA LYS A 122 5.31 12.10 1.02
C LYS A 122 5.12 13.61 1.11
N ALA A 123 5.44 14.34 0.05
CA ALA A 123 5.24 15.79 0.00
C ALA A 123 3.75 16.18 0.10
N ALA A 124 2.85 15.34 -0.42
CA ALA A 124 1.41 15.49 -0.24
C ALA A 124 0.90 15.07 1.15
N GLY A 125 1.77 14.48 1.99
CA GLY A 125 1.42 14.01 3.34
C GLY A 125 0.82 12.60 3.37
N LEU A 126 0.97 11.83 2.29
CA LEU A 126 0.53 10.44 2.23
C LEU A 126 1.62 9.50 2.75
N MET A 127 1.19 8.53 3.56
CA MET A 127 1.94 7.29 3.74
C MET A 127 2.03 6.55 2.40
N ILE A 128 3.17 5.92 2.10
CA ILE A 128 3.33 5.12 0.88
C ILE A 128 3.87 3.72 1.16
N TYR A 129 3.10 2.72 0.74
CA TYR A 129 3.49 1.32 0.69
C TYR A 129 3.71 0.85 -0.75
N GLY A 130 4.53 -0.19 -0.94
CA GLY A 130 4.67 -0.88 -2.22
C GLY A 130 4.19 -2.33 -2.14
N TRP A 131 3.77 -2.90 -3.27
CA TRP A 131 3.46 -4.33 -3.42
C TRP A 131 3.68 -4.79 -4.86
N THR A 132 3.96 -6.06 -5.17
CA THR A 132 4.48 -7.08 -4.28
C THR A 132 5.95 -7.31 -4.63
N LEU A 133 6.83 -7.21 -3.65
CA LEU A 133 8.24 -7.55 -3.81
C LEU A 133 8.39 -9.07 -3.86
N ARG A 134 9.00 -9.58 -4.94
CA ARG A 134 9.16 -11.02 -5.17
C ARG A 134 10.58 -11.38 -5.54
N ALA A 135 11.14 -12.40 -4.89
CA ALA A 135 12.48 -12.88 -5.18
C ALA A 135 12.62 -13.37 -6.64
N GLU A 136 11.56 -13.94 -7.20
CA GLU A 136 11.51 -14.40 -8.59
C GLU A 136 11.59 -13.27 -9.64
N ASP A 137 11.28 -12.03 -9.25
CA ASP A 137 11.37 -10.86 -10.14
C ASP A 137 12.81 -10.30 -10.21
N ALA A 138 13.73 -10.81 -9.38
CA ALA A 138 15.12 -10.38 -9.39
C ALA A 138 15.83 -10.83 -10.67
N THR A 139 16.41 -9.88 -11.41
CA THR A 139 17.12 -10.16 -12.67
C THR A 139 18.59 -10.56 -12.47
N ALA A 140 19.22 -10.11 -11.39
CA ALA A 140 20.63 -10.34 -11.09
C ALA A 140 20.86 -10.94 -9.70
N SER A 141 20.44 -10.22 -8.65
CA SER A 141 20.61 -10.64 -7.26
C SER A 141 19.37 -10.27 -6.46
N VAL A 142 18.83 -11.24 -5.71
CA VAL A 142 17.70 -11.01 -4.79
C VAL A 142 18.10 -9.99 -3.72
N ASP A 143 19.30 -10.12 -3.15
CA ASP A 143 19.79 -9.23 -2.10
C ASP A 143 19.93 -7.78 -2.61
N GLU A 144 20.47 -7.59 -3.82
CA GLU A 144 20.61 -6.25 -4.40
C GLU A 144 19.23 -5.65 -4.72
N TYR A 145 18.34 -6.45 -5.31
CA TYR A 145 16.99 -6.00 -5.64
C TYR A 145 16.19 -5.62 -4.40
N PHE A 146 16.22 -6.45 -3.36
CA PHE A 146 15.53 -6.20 -2.09
C PHE A 146 16.17 -5.03 -1.35
N GLY A 147 17.51 -4.90 -1.40
CA GLY A 147 18.25 -3.78 -0.83
C GLY A 147 17.80 -2.44 -1.42
N LYS A 148 17.68 -2.36 -2.76
CA LYS A 148 17.16 -1.16 -3.44
C LYS A 148 15.78 -0.78 -2.92
N VAL A 149 14.86 -1.74 -2.82
CA VAL A 149 13.49 -1.49 -2.32
C VAL A 149 13.50 -1.08 -0.85
N ALA A 150 14.36 -1.67 -0.02
CA ALA A 150 14.52 -1.27 1.39
C ALA A 150 15.05 0.17 1.55
N GLU A 151 15.89 0.63 0.63
CA GLU A 151 16.48 1.98 0.62
C GLU A 151 15.62 3.04 -0.09
N SER A 152 14.54 2.63 -0.79
CA SER A 152 13.63 3.52 -1.54
C SER A 152 12.95 4.60 -0.69
N GLY A 153 12.87 4.38 0.62
CA GLY A 153 12.10 5.21 1.53
C GLY A 153 10.60 4.89 1.56
N LEU A 154 10.13 3.80 0.94
CA LEU A 154 8.81 3.26 1.24
C LEU A 154 8.64 3.02 2.75
N GLU A 155 7.47 3.34 3.29
CA GLU A 155 7.18 3.13 4.72
C GLU A 155 6.81 1.67 5.03
N GLY A 156 6.50 0.90 3.99
CA GLY A 156 6.15 -0.52 4.07
C GLY A 156 6.15 -1.16 2.69
N ILE A 157 6.39 -2.47 2.65
CA ILE A 157 6.40 -3.26 1.42
C ILE A 157 5.73 -4.60 1.69
N PHE A 158 4.79 -4.98 0.85
CA PHE A 158 4.27 -6.33 0.81
C PHE A 158 5.24 -7.20 0.02
N VAL A 159 5.71 -8.27 0.65
CA VAL A 159 6.78 -9.13 0.12
C VAL A 159 6.38 -10.59 0.30
N ASP A 160 6.58 -11.39 -0.75
CA ASP A 160 6.23 -12.82 -0.72
C ASP A 160 7.26 -13.64 0.08
N GLN A 161 8.49 -13.13 0.22
CA GLN A 161 9.58 -13.72 1.02
C GLN A 161 10.01 -12.77 2.17
N PRO A 162 9.20 -12.63 3.23
CA PRO A 162 9.47 -11.68 4.31
C PRO A 162 10.72 -12.00 5.12
N ASP A 163 11.16 -13.26 5.16
CA ASP A 163 12.40 -13.68 5.80
C ASP A 163 13.63 -13.13 5.07
N LEU A 164 13.63 -13.12 3.73
CA LEU A 164 14.72 -12.54 2.94
C LEU A 164 14.79 -11.03 3.13
N LEU A 165 13.66 -10.33 3.04
CA LEU A 165 13.63 -8.88 3.28
C LEU A 165 14.08 -8.54 4.70
N ARG A 166 13.68 -9.33 5.71
CA ARG A 166 14.11 -9.10 7.10
C ARG A 166 15.63 -9.17 7.24
N GLN A 167 16.29 -10.14 6.61
CA GLN A 167 17.75 -10.27 6.64
C GLN A 167 18.44 -9.03 6.04
N ILE A 168 17.93 -8.51 4.92
CA ILE A 168 18.45 -7.31 4.29
C ILE A 168 18.29 -6.09 5.21
N VAL A 169 17.09 -5.88 5.75
CA VAL A 169 16.80 -4.74 6.65
C VAL A 169 17.62 -4.82 7.93
N ASP A 170 17.83 -6.02 8.49
CA ASP A 170 18.70 -6.23 9.66
C ASP A 170 20.17 -5.91 9.36
N GLY A 171 20.63 -6.12 8.12
CA GLY A 171 21.99 -5.82 7.70
C GLY A 171 22.26 -4.33 7.41
N LEU A 172 21.22 -3.53 7.19
CA LEU A 172 21.30 -2.09 6.95
C LEU A 172 21.31 -1.23 8.23
N ALA A 173 20.86 -1.80 9.37
CA ALA A 173 20.71 -1.13 10.66
C ALA A 173 21.97 -1.19 11.53
#